data_AF-A0A7J9Y0D5-F1
#
_entry.id   AF-A0A7J9Y0D5-F1
#
_cell.length_a   1.000
_cell.length_b   1.000
_cell.length_c   1.000
_cell.angle_alpha   90.00
_cell.angle_beta   90.00
_cell.angle_gamma   90.00
#
_symmetry.space_group_name_H-M   'P 1'
#
loop_
_entity.id
_entity.type
_entity.pdbx_description
1 polymer ?
#
loop_
_entity_poly.entity_id
_entity_poly.type
_entity_poly.pdbx_seq_one_letter_code
_entity_poly.pdbx_strand_id
1 'polypeptide(L)'
;MEFPAFHRRIYEATREVCARYDLWLAGGYAIRAHSLVERASQDLDFATIHSAPLPEIAYDVAAALAAAGLNTRQMGGDNAERTDHGERAAYR
;
A
#
# COMPACT_ATOMS: atom_id res chain seq x y z
N MET A 1 -8.67 7.11 -15.52
CA MET A 1 -8.42 5.73 -15.07
C MET A 1 -9.64 5.27 -14.30
N GLU A 2 -10.23 4.13 -14.68
CA GLU A 2 -11.34 3.53 -13.95
C GLU A 2 -10.84 2.31 -13.17
N PHE A 3 -11.19 2.24 -11.88
CA PHE A 3 -10.96 1.04 -11.06
C PHE A 3 -12.05 0.02 -11.38
N PRO A 4 -11.72 -1.28 -11.51
CA PRO A 4 -12.71 -2.34 -11.34
C PRO A 4 -13.52 -2.11 -10.06
N ALA A 5 -14.82 -2.38 -10.09
CA ALA A 5 -15.75 -2.03 -9.02
C ALA A 5 -15.28 -2.50 -7.62
N PHE A 6 -14.65 -3.67 -7.54
CA PHE A 6 -14.11 -4.20 -6.29
C PHE A 6 -12.93 -3.37 -5.75
N HIS A 7 -11.99 -2.96 -6.60
CA HIS A 7 -10.86 -2.12 -6.19
C HIS A 7 -11.31 -0.72 -5.79
N ARG A 8 -12.33 -0.18 -6.46
CA ARG A 8 -12.97 1.08 -6.03
C ARG A 8 -13.54 0.94 -4.61
N ARG A 9 -14.28 -0.14 -4.33
CA ARG A 9 -14.81 -0.42 -2.99
C ARG A 9 -13.71 -0.52 -1.93
N ILE A 10 -12.59 -1.18 -2.25
CA ILE A 10 -11.43 -1.25 -1.34
C ILE A 10 -10.90 0.15 -1.05
N TYR A 11 -10.63 0.94 -2.09
CA TYR A 11 -10.09 2.30 -1.94
C TYR A 11 -11.03 3.23 -1.16
N GLU A 12 -12.34 3.14 -1.42
CA GLU A 12 -13.36 3.91 -0.69
C GLU A 12 -13.42 3.50 0.78
N ALA A 13 -13.32 2.21 1.09
CA ALA A 13 -13.32 1.70 2.46
C ALA A 13 -12.08 2.12 3.26
N THR A 14 -10.91 2.25 2.61
CA THR A 14 -9.65 2.60 3.29
C THR A 14 -9.36 4.09 3.29
N ARG A 15 -10.22 4.92 2.71
CA ARG A 15 -9.90 6.32 2.37
C ARG A 15 -9.50 7.18 3.57
N GLU A 16 -10.16 6.99 4.71
CA GLU A 16 -9.82 7.70 5.95
C GLU A 16 -8.47 7.26 6.52
N VAL A 17 -8.17 5.97 6.45
CA VAL A 17 -6.88 5.41 6.86
C VAL A 17 -5.77 5.91 5.93
N CYS A 18 -6.04 5.99 4.62
CA CYS A 18 -5.11 6.55 3.66
C CYS A 18 -4.76 8.01 3.97
N ALA A 19 -5.75 8.82 4.32
CA ALA A 19 -5.53 10.21 4.70
C ALA A 19 -4.76 10.34 6.02
N ARG A 20 -5.00 9.45 7.00
CA ARG A 20 -4.31 9.44 8.30
C ARG A 20 -2.82 9.12 8.17
N TYR A 21 -2.47 8.17 7.31
CA TYR A 21 -1.12 7.62 7.21
C TYR A 21 -0.39 8.01 5.92
N ASP A 22 -0.84 9.06 5.22
CA ASP A 22 -0.25 9.48 3.93
C ASP A 22 -0.06 8.31 2.94
N LEU A 23 -1.08 7.44 2.82
CA LEU A 23 -1.03 6.30 1.89
C LEU A 23 -1.36 6.75 0.48
N TRP A 24 -0.39 6.66 -0.42
CA TRP A 24 -0.54 6.93 -1.84
C TRP A 24 -0.60 5.66 -2.66
N LEU A 25 -1.47 5.63 -3.67
CA LEU A 25 -1.53 4.52 -4.61
C LEU A 25 -0.19 4.32 -5.32
N ALA A 26 0.26 3.08 -5.32
CA ALA A 26 1.53 2.65 -5.89
C ALA A 26 1.33 1.50 -6.89
N GLY A 27 2.45 0.89 -7.30
CA GLY A 27 2.46 -0.34 -8.08
C GLY A 27 1.71 -0.26 -9.41
N GLY A 28 0.95 -1.32 -9.72
CA GLY A 28 0.30 -1.47 -11.02
C GLY A 28 -0.69 -0.34 -11.34
N TYR A 29 -1.37 0.22 -10.34
CA TYR A 29 -2.28 1.35 -10.52
C TYR A 29 -1.55 2.67 -10.73
N ALA A 30 -0.41 2.93 -10.07
CA ALA A 30 0.38 4.12 -10.34
C ALA A 30 0.94 4.10 -11.78
N ILE A 31 1.47 2.97 -12.23
CA ILE A 31 2.03 2.80 -13.58
C ILE A 31 0.94 2.98 -14.66
N ARG A 32 -0.26 2.41 -14.43
CA ARG A 32 -1.39 2.59 -15.35
C ARG A 32 -1.91 4.02 -15.40
N ALA A 33 -1.79 4.81 -14.32
CA ALA A 33 -2.19 6.21 -14.32
C ALA A 33 -1.34 7.04 -15.31
N HIS A 34 -0.12 6.57 -15.59
CA HIS A 34 0.80 7.13 -16.58
C HIS A 34 0.76 6.41 -17.94
N SER A 35 -0.24 5.57 -18.20
CA SER A 35 -0.45 4.85 -19.48
C SER A 35 0.74 4.00 -19.96
N LEU A 36 1.60 3.55 -19.04
CA LEU A 36 2.79 2.76 -19.38
C LEU A 36 2.48 1.27 -19.58
N VAL A 37 1.35 0.77 -19.06
CA VAL A 37 0.88 -0.61 -19.24
C VAL A 37 -0.65 -0.64 -19.32
N GLU A 38 -1.21 -1.66 -19.99
CA GLU A 38 -2.67 -1.88 -20.06
C GLU A 38 -3.16 -3.05 -19.20
N ARG A 39 -2.25 -3.90 -18.68
CA ARG A 39 -2.61 -5.10 -17.91
C ARG A 39 -3.36 -4.74 -16.62
N ALA A 40 -4.40 -5.50 -16.28
CA ALA A 40 -5.12 -5.34 -15.02
C ALA A 40 -4.26 -5.85 -13.83
N SER A 41 -3.99 -4.99 -12.85
CA SER A 41 -3.46 -5.42 -11.54
C SER A 41 -4.54 -6.17 -10.78
N GLN A 42 -4.15 -7.25 -10.09
CA GLN A 42 -5.03 -8.03 -9.20
C GLN A 42 -4.99 -7.55 -7.75
N ASP A 43 -4.15 -6.55 -7.48
CA ASP A 43 -3.82 -5.99 -6.18
C ASP A 43 -3.91 -4.46 -6.16
N LEU A 44 -3.90 -3.91 -4.95
CA LEU A 44 -3.82 -2.49 -4.70
C LEU A 44 -2.62 -2.24 -3.78
N ASP A 45 -1.61 -1.55 -4.32
CA ASP A 45 -0.41 -1.20 -3.57
C ASP A 45 -0.52 0.21 -3.02
N PHE A 46 -0.01 0.40 -1.81
CA PHE A 46 0.15 1.71 -1.20
C PHE A 46 1.60 1.94 -0.80
N ALA A 47 2.08 3.17 -0.98
CA ALA A 47 3.34 3.66 -0.44
C ALA A 47 3.05 4.77 0.59
N THR A 48 3.91 4.89 1.59
CA THR A 48 3.82 5.93 2.61
C THR A 48 5.19 6.39 3.07
N ILE A 49 5.29 7.64 3.51
CA ILE A 49 6.44 8.19 4.24
C ILE A 49 6.15 8.35 5.74
N HIS A 50 4.95 8.00 6.18
CA HIS A 50 4.54 8.12 7.58
C HIS A 50 5.44 7.24 8.45
N SER A 51 5.80 7.73 9.64
CA SER A 51 6.79 7.07 10.52
C SER A 51 6.22 5.92 11.35
N ALA A 52 4.89 5.74 11.36
CA ALA A 52 4.23 4.63 12.05
C ALA A 52 4.69 3.27 11.46
N PRO A 53 4.86 2.23 12.31
CA PRO A 53 5.24 0.90 11.83
C PRO A 53 4.23 0.35 10.83
N LEU A 54 4.71 -0.25 9.73
CA LEU A 54 3.84 -0.88 8.73
C LEU A 54 2.83 -1.89 9.30
N PRO A 55 3.16 -2.71 10.33
CA PRO A 55 2.17 -3.59 10.95
C PRO A 55 0.99 -2.86 11.60
N GLU A 56 1.21 -1.67 12.17
CA GLU A 56 0.15 -0.84 12.74
C GLU A 56 -0.75 -0.27 11.64
N ILE A 57 -0.13 0.31 10.61
CA ILE A 57 -0.86 0.82 9.44
C ILE A 57 -1.69 -0.30 8.79
N ALA A 58 -1.09 -1.49 8.62
CA ALA A 58 -1.77 -2.66 8.07
C ALA A 58 -2.93 -3.13 8.96
N TYR A 59 -2.86 -2.94 10.28
CA TYR A 59 -3.95 -3.26 11.20
C TYR A 59 -5.13 -2.33 10.99
N ASP A 60 -4.89 -1.03 10.90
CA ASP A 60 -5.94 -0.05 10.66
C ASP A 60 -6.59 -0.22 9.28
N VAL A 61 -5.79 -0.53 8.24
CA VAL A 61 -6.32 -0.86 6.90
C VAL A 61 -7.22 -2.11 6.96
N ALA A 62 -6.77 -3.17 7.63
CA ALA A 62 -7.58 -4.38 7.78
C ALA A 62 -8.87 -4.11 8.57
N ALA A 63 -8.80 -3.33 9.64
CA ALA A 63 -9.98 -2.95 10.42
C ALA A 63 -11.00 -2.16 9.58
N ALA A 64 -10.55 -1.21 8.76
CA ALA A 64 -11.42 -0.44 7.87
C ALA A 64 -12.10 -1.31 6.81
N LEU A 65 -11.35 -2.24 6.19
CA LEU A 65 -11.91 -3.19 5.22
C LEU A 65 -12.91 -4.14 5.87
N ALA A 66 -12.62 -4.64 7.08
CA ALA A 66 -13.53 -5.48 7.84
C ALA A 66 -14.83 -4.74 8.21
N ALA A 67 -14.72 -3.47 8.61
CA ALA A 67 -15.89 -2.62 8.89
C ALA A 67 -16.76 -2.40 7.64
N ALA A 68 -16.15 -2.41 6.45
CA ALA A 68 -16.86 -2.36 5.16
C ALA A 68 -17.42 -3.73 4.71
N GLY A 69 -17.38 -4.75 5.57
CA GLY A 69 -17.94 -6.08 5.32
C GLY A 69 -17.06 -6.98 4.44
N LEU A 70 -15.76 -6.73 4.38
CA LEU A 70 -14.80 -7.58 3.66
C LEU A 70 -14.09 -8.55 4.61
N ASN A 71 -13.76 -9.73 4.11
CA ASN A 71 -12.92 -10.67 4.87
C ASN A 71 -11.45 -10.24 4.75
N THR A 72 -10.78 -10.09 5.88
CA THR A 72 -9.39 -9.63 5.94
C THR A 72 -8.51 -10.64 6.65
N ARG A 73 -7.32 -10.89 6.08
CA ARG A 73 -6.25 -11.64 6.72
C ARG A 73 -4.96 -10.87 6.52
N GLN A 74 -4.30 -10.53 7.62
CA GLN A 74 -2.98 -9.91 7.55
C GLN A 74 -1.92 -10.98 7.27
N MET A 75 -1.02 -10.67 6.36
CA MET A 75 0.15 -11.47 6.05
C MET A 75 1.36 -10.59 6.32
N GLY A 76 2.27 -11.03 7.18
CA GLY A 76 3.55 -10.36 7.37
C GLY A 76 4.39 -10.51 6.10
N GLY A 77 5.11 -9.45 5.73
CA GLY A 77 6.25 -9.58 4.83
C GLY A 77 7.49 -9.91 5.64
N ASP A 78 8.28 -10.90 5.21
CA ASP A 78 9.65 -11.08 5.68
C ASP A 78 10.51 -9.92 5.17
N ASN A 79 10.32 -8.73 5.76
CA ASN A 79 11.27 -7.62 5.67
C ASN A 79 11.96 -7.47 7.03
N ALA A 80 12.45 -8.59 7.56
CA ALA A 80 13.56 -8.53 8.50
C ALA A 80 14.80 -8.11 7.70
N GLU A 81 15.51 -7.10 8.19
CA GLU A 81 16.85 -6.68 7.74
C GLU A 81 16.93 -5.80 6.48
N ARG A 82 16.57 -4.52 6.66
CA ARG A 82 17.41 -3.44 6.10
C ARG A 82 17.59 -2.32 7.12
N THR A 83 18.06 -2.71 8.29
CA THR A 83 18.68 -1.81 9.27
C THR A 83 20.10 -2.29 9.50
N ASP A 84 20.98 -2.03 8.55
CA ASP A 84 22.34 -1.66 8.93
C ASP A 84 22.80 -0.48 8.06
N HIS A 85 23.10 0.61 8.77
CA HIS A 85 23.83 1.75 8.28
C HIS A 85 25.30 1.31 8.12
N GLY A 86 25.59 0.60 7.03
CA GLY A 86 26.95 0.34 6.57
C GLY A 86 27.51 1.55 5.82
N GLU A 87 28.12 2.44 6.58
CA GLU A 87 29.28 3.28 6.29
C GLU A 87 29.76 3.46 4.81
N ARG A 88 30.03 4.72 4.47
CA ARG A 88 30.66 5.24 3.25
C ARG A 88 31.75 4.32 2.65
N ALA A 89 31.58 3.94 1.40
CA ALA A 89 32.66 3.64 0.46
C ALA A 89 32.34 4.34 -0.88
N ALA A 90 32.90 5.52 -1.09
CA ALA A 90 34.04 5.72 -1.99
C ALA A 90 33.69 5.49 -3.47
N TYR A 91 33.16 6.52 -4.11
CA TYR A 91 33.37 6.73 -5.55
C TYR A 91 34.77 7.34 -5.70
N ARG A 92 35.73 6.53 -6.15
CA ARG A 92 36.93 6.99 -6.86
C ARG A 92 36.83 6.49 -8.29
#